data_AF-A0A2X2DK06-F1
#
_entry.id   AF-A0A2X2DK06-F1
#
_cell.length_a   1.000
_cell.length_b   1.000
_cell.length_c   1.000
_cell.angle_alpha   90.00
_cell.angle_beta   90.00
_cell.angle_gamma   90.00
#
_symmetry.space_group_name_H-M   'P 1'
#
loop_
_entity.id
_entity.type
_entity.pdbx_description
1 polymer ?
#
loop_
_entity_poly.entity_id
_entity_poly.type
_entity_poly.pdbx_seq_one_letter_code
_entity_poly.pdbx_strand_id
1 'polypeptide(L)'
;MKKFQIRRKELGQESQLYGSFDGAMKFIKGDAIAGIVIIFVNLIGGISVGMAQMGLSITEALHTYTLLTIGDGLVAQIPALLISISAGFIVTRVGGENNNLGYSIMNELLAQDFALLVTAILAFGIGFLPGFPTPVFLILSVMLGVYFFKIKWKSSKKEYKTEDEKDNHNATNADSKKGLMSNLFSGKHGEEVDNSLLKENITLSQAETLPLIITLSTKKKPYLTKIVFEKWLQKEFILQYGILLPDIVIHYSDKIDDDKIIILINEVKAKELNCPFPLFI
;
A
#
# COMPACT_ATOMS: atom_id res chain seq x y z
N MET A 1 -19.88 -20.93 -23.92
CA MET A 1 -19.94 -19.56 -24.50
C MET A 1 -19.43 -18.47 -23.55
N LYS A 2 -19.84 -18.39 -22.28
CA LYS A 2 -19.42 -17.31 -21.34
C LYS A 2 -17.89 -17.15 -21.16
N LYS A 3 -17.12 -18.24 -21.09
CA LYS A 3 -15.64 -18.18 -20.95
C LYS A 3 -14.93 -17.47 -22.12
N PHE A 4 -15.41 -17.66 -23.35
CA PHE A 4 -14.82 -17.02 -24.54
C PHE A 4 -15.09 -15.51 -24.58
N GLN A 5 -16.24 -15.07 -24.08
CA GLN A 5 -16.58 -13.65 -23.97
C GLN A 5 -15.72 -12.93 -22.94
N ILE A 6 -15.50 -13.55 -21.77
CA ILE A 6 -14.63 -13.03 -20.71
C ILE A 6 -13.19 -12.91 -21.23
N ARG A 7 -12.66 -13.98 -21.83
CA ARG A 7 -11.30 -13.97 -22.36
C ARG A 7 -11.11 -12.94 -23.48
N ARG A 8 -12.09 -12.77 -24.36
CA ARG A 8 -12.06 -11.74 -25.40
C ARG A 8 -12.12 -10.32 -24.81
N LYS A 9 -12.86 -10.12 -23.72
CA LYS A 9 -12.92 -8.83 -23.00
C LYS A 9 -11.60 -8.52 -22.30
N GLU A 10 -10.95 -9.52 -21.69
CA GLU A 10 -9.61 -9.38 -21.09
C GLU A 10 -8.57 -9.01 -22.14
N LEU A 11 -8.50 -9.77 -23.23
CA LEU A 11 -7.55 -9.50 -24.33
C LEU A 11 -7.78 -8.13 -24.98
N GLY A 12 -9.04 -7.69 -25.08
CA GLY A 12 -9.38 -6.35 -25.55
C GLY A 12 -8.89 -5.24 -24.62
N GLN A 13 -9.04 -5.42 -23.30
CA GLN A 13 -8.53 -4.49 -22.30
C GLN A 13 -7.00 -4.45 -22.30
N GLU A 14 -6.35 -5.61 -22.40
CA GLU A 14 -4.89 -5.72 -22.46
C GLU A 14 -4.33 -5.01 -23.70
N SER A 15 -4.94 -5.24 -24.88
CA SER A 15 -4.59 -4.55 -26.12
C SER A 15 -4.82 -3.04 -26.04
N GLN A 16 -5.94 -2.59 -25.45
CA GLN A 16 -6.23 -1.16 -25.26
C GLN A 16 -5.26 -0.50 -24.27
N LEU A 17 -4.86 -1.21 -23.22
CA LEU A 17 -3.89 -0.77 -22.24
C LEU A 17 -2.52 -0.59 -22.89
N TYR A 18 -2.01 -1.61 -23.60
CA TYR A 18 -0.72 -1.51 -24.30
C TYR A 18 -0.73 -0.43 -25.40
N GLY A 19 -1.82 -0.28 -26.15
CA GLY A 19 -1.94 0.77 -27.18
C GLY A 19 -1.94 2.18 -26.59
N SER A 20 -2.64 2.38 -25.47
CA SER A 20 -2.69 3.66 -24.77
C SER A 20 -1.37 3.97 -24.04
N PHE A 21 -0.70 2.96 -23.48
CA PHE A 21 0.63 3.11 -22.87
C PHE A 21 1.71 3.44 -23.89
N ASP A 22 1.76 2.77 -25.04
CA ASP A 22 2.73 3.08 -26.10
C ASP A 22 2.53 4.51 -26.64
N GLY A 23 1.28 4.92 -26.82
CA GLY A 23 0.91 6.29 -27.18
C GLY A 23 1.41 7.30 -26.14
N ALA A 24 0.98 7.17 -24.88
CA ALA A 24 1.39 8.05 -23.79
C ALA A 24 2.93 8.13 -23.65
N MET A 25 3.62 6.99 -23.76
CA MET A 25 5.08 6.92 -23.61
C MET A 25 5.83 7.63 -24.75
N LYS A 26 5.29 7.65 -25.97
CA LYS A 26 5.84 8.44 -27.08
C LYS A 26 5.68 9.95 -26.86
N PHE A 27 4.54 10.39 -26.33
CA PHE A 27 4.31 11.81 -26.02
C PHE A 27 5.20 12.30 -24.88
N ILE A 28 5.37 11.51 -23.82
CA ILE A 28 6.25 11.85 -22.69
C ILE A 28 7.72 11.94 -23.14
N LYS A 29 8.18 10.97 -23.93
CA LYS A 29 9.55 10.99 -24.48
C LYS A 29 9.75 12.19 -25.41
N GLY A 30 8.77 12.53 -26.24
CA GLY A 30 8.81 13.70 -27.11
C GLY A 30 8.90 15.01 -26.33
N ASP A 31 8.07 15.16 -25.30
CA ASP A 31 8.05 16.34 -24.42
C ASP A 31 9.37 16.51 -23.65
N ALA A 32 9.94 15.42 -23.14
CA ALA A 32 11.24 15.45 -22.47
C ALA A 32 12.39 15.85 -23.42
N ILE A 33 12.40 15.33 -24.65
CA ILE A 33 13.42 15.70 -25.66
C ILE A 33 13.28 17.18 -26.03
N ALA A 34 12.05 17.65 -26.27
CA ALA A 34 11.79 19.05 -26.58
C ALA A 34 12.22 19.97 -25.43
N GLY A 35 11.89 19.62 -24.18
CA GLY A 35 12.28 20.37 -22.99
C GLY A 35 13.80 20.50 -22.83
N ILE A 36 14.55 19.41 -23.05
CA ILE A 36 16.03 19.45 -23.01
C ILE A 36 16.59 20.38 -24.08
N VAL A 37 16.06 20.31 -25.32
CA VAL A 37 16.49 21.20 -26.41
C VAL A 37 16.22 22.67 -26.08
N ILE A 38 15.03 22.98 -25.55
CA ILE A 38 14.66 24.33 -25.12
C ILE A 38 15.61 24.84 -24.03
N ILE A 39 15.91 24.01 -23.03
CA ILE A 39 16.87 24.35 -21.96
C ILE A 39 18.24 24.69 -22.54
N PHE A 40 18.77 23.89 -23.45
CA PHE A 40 20.06 24.16 -24.07
C PHE A 40 20.07 25.47 -24.87
N VAL A 41 19.01 25.71 -25.65
CA VAL A 41 18.88 26.93 -26.46
C VAL A 41 18.74 28.17 -25.56
N ASN A 42 17.90 28.11 -24.53
CA ASN A 42 17.69 29.23 -23.60
C ASN A 42 18.95 29.53 -22.78
N LEU A 43 19.69 28.50 -22.38
CA LEU A 43 20.93 28.68 -21.64
C LEU A 43 22.03 29.30 -22.52
N ILE A 44 22.36 28.68 -23.65
CA ILE A 44 23.45 29.15 -24.52
C ILE A 44 23.08 30.47 -25.20
N GLY A 45 21.85 30.56 -25.72
CA GLY A 45 21.33 31.75 -26.38
C GLY A 45 21.18 32.92 -25.41
N GLY A 46 20.63 32.67 -24.22
CA GLY A 46 20.48 33.67 -23.16
C GLY A 46 21.82 34.23 -22.71
N ILE A 47 22.81 33.38 -22.43
CA ILE A 47 24.16 33.82 -22.05
C ILE A 47 24.81 34.61 -23.20
N SER A 48 24.73 34.11 -24.44
CA SER A 48 25.34 34.76 -25.61
C SER A 48 24.74 36.15 -25.86
N VAL A 49 23.42 36.29 -25.80
CA VAL A 49 22.73 37.59 -25.96
C VAL A 49 22.99 38.50 -24.75
N GLY A 50 22.97 37.96 -23.54
CA GLY A 50 23.25 38.69 -22.31
C GLY A 50 24.65 39.32 -22.29
N MET A 51 25.65 38.60 -22.80
CA MET A 51 27.00 39.12 -22.92
C MET A 51 27.16 40.07 -24.13
N ALA A 52 26.65 39.68 -25.30
CA ALA A 52 26.91 40.42 -26.54
C ALA A 52 26.06 41.69 -26.69
N GLN A 53 24.82 41.69 -26.21
CA GLN A 53 23.88 42.81 -26.39
C GLN A 53 23.62 43.57 -25.09
N MET A 54 23.56 42.88 -23.95
CA MET A 54 23.27 43.51 -22.65
C MET A 54 24.51 43.87 -21.84
N GLY A 55 25.71 43.53 -22.33
CA GLY A 55 26.98 43.88 -21.69
C GLY A 55 27.21 43.22 -20.33
N LEU A 56 26.49 42.13 -20.03
CA LEU A 56 26.63 41.42 -18.76
C LEU A 56 27.99 40.71 -18.69
N SER A 57 28.58 40.67 -17.49
CA SER A 57 29.72 39.81 -17.23
C SER A 57 29.32 38.34 -17.40
N ILE A 58 30.28 37.48 -17.75
CA ILE A 58 29.99 36.05 -17.97
C ILE A 58 29.37 35.38 -16.74
N THR A 59 29.83 35.76 -15.54
CA THR A 59 29.32 35.23 -14.27
C THR A 59 27.87 35.64 -14.02
N GLU A 60 27.53 36.90 -14.33
CA GLU A 60 26.19 37.44 -14.12
C GLU A 60 25.18 36.93 -15.15
N ALA A 61 25.61 36.79 -16.41
CA ALA A 61 24.85 36.15 -17.46
C ALA A 61 24.58 34.67 -17.11
N LEU A 62 25.60 33.93 -16.66
CA LEU A 62 25.44 32.55 -16.21
C LEU A 62 24.41 32.43 -15.10
N HIS A 63 24.52 33.23 -14.03
CA HIS A 63 23.59 33.15 -12.91
C HIS A 63 22.15 33.46 -13.34
N THR A 64 21.95 34.54 -14.08
CA THR A 64 20.62 35.01 -14.48
C THR A 64 19.93 34.04 -15.42
N TYR A 65 20.60 33.66 -16.51
CA TYR A 65 19.99 32.80 -17.54
C TYR A 65 19.91 31.34 -17.10
N THR A 66 20.79 30.86 -16.22
CA THR A 66 20.63 29.53 -15.61
C THR A 66 19.39 29.47 -14.73
N LEU A 67 19.17 30.47 -13.87
CA LEU A 67 17.99 30.51 -12.99
C LEU A 67 16.69 30.59 -13.81
N LEU A 68 16.64 31.48 -14.82
CA LEU A 68 15.49 31.58 -15.72
C LEU A 68 15.21 30.27 -16.45
N THR A 69 16.25 29.61 -16.97
CA THR A 69 16.12 28.38 -17.76
C THR A 69 15.65 27.20 -16.89
N ILE A 70 16.14 27.09 -15.65
CA ILE A 70 15.65 26.07 -14.71
C ILE A 70 14.18 26.32 -14.38
N GLY A 71 13.81 27.57 -14.13
CA GLY A 71 12.42 27.95 -13.88
C GLY A 71 11.49 27.56 -15.03
N ASP A 72 11.87 27.89 -16.26
CA ASP A 72 11.12 27.54 -17.48
C ASP A 72 10.97 26.02 -17.64
N GLY A 73 12.04 25.26 -17.43
CA GLY A 73 12.01 23.79 -17.47
C GLY A 73 11.08 23.18 -16.42
N LEU A 74 11.10 23.70 -15.18
CA LEU A 74 10.23 23.22 -14.10
C LEU A 74 8.75 23.54 -14.36
N VAL A 75 8.45 24.74 -14.85
CA VAL A 75 7.07 25.18 -15.15
C VAL A 75 6.48 24.38 -16.30
N ALA A 76 7.27 24.01 -17.30
CA ALA A 76 6.81 23.17 -18.40
C ALA A 76 6.61 21.70 -17.97
N GLN A 77 7.54 21.15 -17.19
CA GLN A 77 7.63 19.70 -17.01
C GLN A 77 6.78 19.15 -15.87
N ILE A 78 6.58 19.91 -14.78
CA ILE A 78 5.74 19.46 -13.66
C ILE A 78 4.29 19.20 -14.12
N PRO A 79 3.62 20.12 -14.85
CA PRO A 79 2.26 19.88 -15.35
C PRO A 79 2.20 18.74 -16.35
N ALA A 80 3.18 18.64 -17.26
CA ALA A 80 3.24 17.59 -18.27
C ALA A 80 3.32 16.18 -17.62
N LEU A 81 4.15 16.03 -16.59
CA LEU A 81 4.25 14.80 -15.81
C LEU A 81 2.92 14.46 -15.11
N LEU A 82 2.27 15.44 -14.48
CA LEU A 82 0.98 15.23 -13.81
C LEU A 82 -0.12 14.80 -14.79
N ILE A 83 -0.18 15.42 -15.97
CA ILE A 83 -1.14 15.06 -17.03
C ILE A 83 -0.87 13.64 -17.52
N SER A 84 0.40 13.30 -17.74
CA SER A 84 0.82 11.97 -18.16
C SER A 84 0.41 10.88 -17.16
N ILE A 85 0.71 11.08 -15.88
CA ILE A 85 0.37 10.15 -14.82
C ILE A 85 -1.16 10.02 -14.72
N SER A 86 -1.88 11.14 -14.79
CA SER A 86 -3.36 11.14 -14.75
C SER A 86 -3.96 10.37 -15.93
N ALA A 87 -3.45 10.58 -17.15
CA ALA A 87 -3.87 9.83 -18.33
C ALA A 87 -3.55 8.34 -18.18
N GLY A 88 -2.37 7.99 -17.65
CA GLY A 88 -1.98 6.62 -17.33
C GLY A 88 -2.95 5.95 -16.35
N PHE A 89 -3.36 6.64 -15.29
CA PHE A 89 -4.36 6.15 -14.32
C PHE A 89 -5.76 5.95 -14.94
N ILE A 90 -6.18 6.83 -15.84
CA ILE A 90 -7.47 6.68 -16.54
C ILE A 90 -7.44 5.45 -17.46
N VAL A 91 -6.33 5.27 -18.18
CA VAL A 91 -6.12 4.18 -19.15
C VAL A 91 -6.00 2.81 -18.49
N THR A 92 -5.43 2.72 -17.29
CA THR A 92 -5.29 1.42 -16.60
C THR A 92 -6.59 0.91 -15.99
N ARG A 93 -7.61 1.78 -15.84
CA ARG A 93 -8.86 1.44 -15.12
C ARG A 93 -10.09 1.22 -16.01
N VAL A 94 -9.99 1.32 -17.34
CA VAL A 94 -11.11 1.14 -18.29
C VAL A 94 -11.75 -0.28 -18.30
N GLY A 95 -11.38 -1.15 -17.35
CA GLY A 95 -11.91 -2.50 -17.20
C GLY A 95 -12.99 -2.72 -16.15
N GLY A 96 -13.11 -1.84 -15.14
CA GLY A 96 -13.79 -2.15 -13.88
C GLY A 96 -14.92 -1.18 -13.49
N GLU A 97 -16.15 -1.69 -13.60
CA GLU A 97 -17.36 -1.30 -12.84
C GLU A 97 -17.97 0.10 -13.05
N ASN A 98 -19.30 0.19 -12.92
CA ASN A 98 -20.15 1.34 -13.27
C ASN A 98 -19.98 2.59 -12.38
N ASN A 99 -18.97 2.62 -11.50
CA ASN A 99 -18.75 3.74 -10.59
C ASN A 99 -17.81 4.77 -11.23
N ASN A 100 -18.11 6.05 -10.98
CA ASN A 100 -17.29 7.15 -11.45
C ASN A 100 -15.83 7.00 -10.94
N LEU A 101 -14.89 6.91 -11.88
CA LEU A 101 -13.44 6.81 -11.62
C LEU A 101 -12.97 7.79 -10.54
N GLY A 102 -13.41 9.05 -10.64
CA GLY A 102 -13.05 10.12 -9.72
C GLY A 102 -13.59 9.89 -8.31
N TYR A 103 -14.78 9.30 -8.17
CA TYR A 103 -15.35 8.99 -6.85
C TYR A 103 -14.52 7.95 -6.13
N SER A 104 -14.13 6.86 -6.79
CA SER A 104 -13.34 5.83 -6.13
C SER A 104 -11.91 6.30 -5.86
N ILE A 105 -11.29 7.10 -6.74
CA ILE A 105 -9.96 7.69 -6.47
C ILE A 105 -10.03 8.61 -5.26
N MET A 106 -11.06 9.47 -5.19
CA MET A 106 -11.25 10.35 -4.04
C MET A 106 -11.45 9.52 -2.76
N ASN A 107 -12.21 8.43 -2.83
CA ASN A 107 -12.43 7.55 -1.68
C ASN A 107 -11.14 6.84 -1.24
N GLU A 108 -10.28 6.42 -2.16
CA GLU A 108 -8.96 5.81 -1.87
C GLU A 108 -8.00 6.84 -1.24
N LEU A 109 -7.91 8.03 -1.84
CA LEU A 109 -7.04 9.10 -1.36
C LEU A 109 -7.45 9.59 0.04
N LEU A 110 -8.76 9.71 0.27
CA LEU A 110 -9.32 10.10 1.57
C LEU A 110 -9.35 8.95 2.59
N ALA A 111 -9.11 7.70 2.18
CA ALA A 111 -8.97 6.56 3.08
C ALA A 111 -7.53 6.39 3.59
N GLN A 112 -6.54 6.96 2.89
CA GLN A 112 -5.13 6.87 3.29
C GLN A 112 -4.77 7.99 4.28
N ASP A 113 -4.72 7.64 5.56
CA ASP A 113 -4.43 8.55 6.67
C ASP A 113 -3.11 9.32 6.50
N PHE A 114 -2.06 8.64 6.01
CA PHE A 114 -0.75 9.25 5.78
C PHE A 114 -0.80 10.34 4.70
N ALA A 115 -1.51 10.11 3.59
CA ALA A 115 -1.62 11.06 2.49
C ALA A 115 -2.35 12.34 2.93
N LEU A 116 -3.43 12.19 3.69
CA LEU A 116 -4.20 13.29 4.28
C LEU A 116 -3.34 14.18 5.20
N LEU A 117 -2.57 13.57 6.11
CA LEU A 117 -1.71 14.29 7.04
C LEU A 117 -0.61 15.09 6.31
N VAL A 118 0.09 14.44 5.37
CA VAL A 118 1.15 15.09 4.58
C VAL A 118 0.59 16.26 3.79
N THR A 119 -0.59 16.09 3.18
CA THR A 119 -1.23 17.15 2.40
C THR A 119 -1.65 18.34 3.27
N ALA A 120 -2.18 18.09 4.47
CA ALA A 120 -2.55 19.15 5.41
C ALA A 120 -1.33 19.96 5.87
N ILE A 121 -0.22 19.29 6.19
CA ILE A 121 1.04 19.95 6.60
C ILE A 121 1.65 20.74 5.44
N LEU A 122 1.66 20.16 4.24
CA LEU A 122 2.20 20.82 3.07
C LEU A 122 1.39 22.06 2.69
N ALA A 123 0.06 21.96 2.70
CA ALA A 123 -0.83 23.10 2.47
C ALA A 123 -0.61 24.21 3.50
N PHE A 124 -0.39 23.86 4.77
CA PHE A 124 -0.03 24.83 5.80
C PHE A 124 1.28 25.54 5.47
N GLY A 125 2.33 24.78 5.12
CA GLY A 125 3.65 25.33 4.77
C GLY A 125 3.61 26.26 3.54
N ILE A 126 2.92 25.84 2.48
CA ILE A 126 2.76 26.65 1.26
C ILE A 126 2.00 27.94 1.54
N GLY A 127 1.04 27.92 2.47
CA GLY A 127 0.27 29.10 2.85
C GLY A 127 1.10 30.25 3.43
N PHE A 128 2.32 29.98 3.93
CA PHE A 128 3.24 31.03 4.41
C PHE A 128 4.22 31.52 3.34
N LEU A 129 4.23 30.91 2.15
CA LEU A 129 5.14 31.29 1.10
C LEU A 129 4.68 32.62 0.46
N PRO A 130 5.58 33.61 0.31
CA PRO A 130 5.21 34.91 -0.28
C PRO A 130 4.72 34.73 -1.72
N GLY A 131 3.59 35.37 -2.04
CA GLY A 131 2.94 35.27 -3.36
C GLY A 131 1.76 34.31 -3.43
N PHE A 132 1.53 33.48 -2.41
CA PHE A 132 0.37 32.59 -2.35
C PHE A 132 -0.78 33.17 -1.51
N PRO A 133 -2.06 32.91 -1.85
CA PRO A 133 -3.21 33.37 -1.09
C PRO A 133 -3.30 32.65 0.27
N THR A 134 -2.64 33.22 1.28
CA THR A 134 -2.51 32.64 2.63
C THR A 134 -3.84 32.17 3.25
N PRO A 135 -4.98 32.90 3.13
CA PRO A 135 -6.22 32.47 3.77
C PRO A 135 -6.78 31.17 3.14
N VAL A 136 -6.60 30.98 1.84
CA VAL A 136 -7.13 29.82 1.10
C VAL A 136 -6.42 28.54 1.56
N PHE A 137 -5.09 28.58 1.62
CA PHE A 137 -4.28 27.43 2.02
C PHE A 137 -4.45 27.07 3.50
N LEU A 138 -4.61 28.08 4.36
CA LEU A 138 -4.83 27.88 5.78
C LEU A 138 -6.20 27.22 6.05
N ILE A 139 -7.26 27.69 5.37
CA ILE A 139 -8.59 27.05 5.41
C ILE A 139 -8.51 25.60 4.93
N LEU A 140 -7.84 25.36 3.79
CA LEU A 140 -7.70 24.02 3.22
C LEU A 140 -6.95 23.07 4.17
N SER A 141 -5.85 23.53 4.75
CA SER A 141 -5.07 22.77 5.72
C SER A 141 -5.90 22.40 6.95
N VAL A 142 -6.66 23.36 7.50
CA VAL A 142 -7.55 23.11 8.64
C VAL A 142 -8.64 22.11 8.27
N MET A 143 -9.28 22.23 7.10
CA MET A 143 -10.29 21.27 6.66
C MET A 143 -9.75 19.85 6.53
N LEU A 144 -8.58 19.69 5.90
CA LEU A 144 -7.92 18.39 5.75
C LEU A 144 -7.50 17.82 7.11
N GLY A 145 -6.94 18.64 7.99
CA GLY A 145 -6.54 18.24 9.35
C GLY A 145 -7.74 17.80 10.19
N VAL A 146 -8.83 18.56 10.18
CA VAL A 146 -10.08 18.20 10.89
C VAL A 146 -10.65 16.89 10.34
N TYR A 147 -10.63 16.69 9.02
CA TYR A 147 -11.09 15.45 8.40
C TYR A 147 -10.25 14.25 8.82
N PHE A 148 -8.91 14.39 8.84
CA PHE A 148 -7.98 13.39 9.36
C PHE A 148 -8.27 13.02 10.83
N PHE A 149 -8.40 14.01 11.71
CA PHE A 149 -8.73 13.75 13.13
C PHE A 149 -10.07 13.04 13.30
N LYS A 150 -11.07 13.36 12.45
CA LYS A 150 -12.38 12.71 12.47
C LYS A 150 -12.33 11.24 12.05
N ILE A 151 -11.55 10.90 11.02
CA ILE A 151 -11.33 9.51 10.60
C ILE A 151 -10.62 8.73 11.70
N LYS A 152 -9.52 9.28 12.23
CA LYS A 152 -8.73 8.65 13.29
C LYS A 152 -9.57 8.39 14.55
N TRP A 153 -10.39 9.35 14.98
CA TRP A 153 -11.30 9.18 16.11
C TRP A 153 -12.32 8.07 15.85
N LYS A 154 -12.88 7.99 14.64
CA LYS A 154 -13.86 6.97 14.26
C LYS A 154 -13.25 5.57 14.24
N SER A 155 -12.00 5.43 13.82
CA SER A 155 -11.26 4.15 13.84
C SER A 155 -11.01 3.66 15.26
N SER A 156 -10.58 4.52 16.19
CA SER A 156 -10.39 4.15 17.61
C SER A 156 -11.69 3.77 18.33
N LYS A 157 -12.84 4.30 17.91
CA LYS A 157 -14.15 3.98 18.51
C LYS A 157 -14.76 2.67 17.98
N LYS A 158 -14.25 2.14 16.87
CA LYS A 158 -14.72 0.88 16.25
C LYS A 158 -14.08 -0.35 16.91
N GLU A 159 -12.90 -0.19 17.48
CA GLU A 159 -12.19 -1.24 18.22
C GLU A 159 -12.86 -1.56 19.56
N TYR A 160 -13.47 -0.57 20.23
CA TYR A 160 -14.19 -0.76 21.50
C TYR A 160 -15.60 -1.36 21.36
N LYS A 161 -16.19 -1.38 20.15
CA LYS A 161 -17.56 -1.89 19.92
C LYS A 161 -17.63 -3.36 19.50
N THR A 162 -16.50 -3.99 19.18
CA THR A 162 -16.48 -5.39 18.72
C THR A 162 -16.28 -6.38 19.88
N GLU A 163 -15.83 -5.92 21.05
CA GLU A 163 -15.71 -6.75 22.26
C GLU A 163 -17.05 -6.87 23.02
N ASP A 164 -17.91 -5.83 23.04
CA ASP A 164 -19.19 -5.86 23.77
C ASP A 164 -20.30 -6.71 23.09
N GLU A 165 -20.15 -7.07 21.81
CA GLU A 165 -21.19 -7.80 21.04
C GLU A 165 -20.98 -9.33 21.03
N LYS A 166 -19.88 -9.84 21.62
CA LYS A 166 -19.61 -11.28 21.73
C LYS A 166 -19.94 -11.91 23.08
N ASP A 167 -20.17 -11.10 24.12
CA ASP A 167 -20.53 -11.60 25.47
C ASP A 167 -22.04 -11.61 25.74
N ASN A 168 -22.89 -11.18 24.79
CA ASN A 168 -24.33 -11.06 24.99
C ASN A 168 -25.15 -12.19 24.36
N HIS A 169 -24.63 -13.42 24.43
CA HIS A 169 -25.40 -14.63 24.14
C HIS A 169 -25.15 -15.68 25.21
N ASN A 170 -25.48 -15.36 26.47
CA ASN A 170 -25.82 -16.33 27.54
C ASN A 170 -26.20 -15.57 28.82
N ALA A 171 -27.46 -15.15 28.95
CA ALA A 171 -28.16 -15.07 30.25
C ALA A 171 -29.58 -14.57 30.04
N THR A 172 -30.54 -15.49 30.09
CA THR A 172 -31.94 -15.18 30.33
C THR A 172 -32.21 -15.35 31.83
N ASN A 173 -32.85 -14.33 32.41
CA ASN A 173 -33.65 -14.30 33.64
C ASN A 173 -33.02 -14.04 35.02
N ALA A 174 -33.58 -12.97 35.62
CA ALA A 174 -34.07 -12.83 37.00
C ALA A 174 -33.18 -12.16 38.07
N ASP A 175 -33.59 -10.90 38.34
CA ASP A 175 -33.85 -10.29 39.65
C ASP A 175 -32.74 -9.88 40.63
N SER A 176 -33.10 -8.80 41.34
CA SER A 176 -32.58 -8.32 42.62
C SER A 176 -31.40 -7.34 42.63
N LYS A 177 -31.78 -6.06 42.42
CA LYS A 177 -31.45 -4.91 43.28
C LYS A 177 -30.87 -5.26 44.68
N LYS A 178 -29.55 -5.34 44.82
CA LYS A 178 -28.83 -5.11 46.09
C LYS A 178 -27.32 -5.05 45.85
N GLY A 179 -26.65 -4.01 46.36
CA GLY A 179 -25.20 -4.04 46.58
C GLY A 179 -24.36 -2.96 45.90
N LEU A 180 -24.71 -1.69 46.09
CA LEU A 180 -23.81 -0.54 45.83
C LEU A 180 -22.64 -0.44 46.85
N MET A 181 -22.35 -1.53 47.58
CA MET A 181 -21.41 -1.56 48.69
C MET A 181 -20.88 -3.00 48.94
N SER A 182 -20.39 -3.67 47.89
CA SER A 182 -19.65 -4.94 48.02
C SER A 182 -18.32 -4.98 47.28
N ASN A 183 -18.00 -3.97 46.46
CA ASN A 183 -16.73 -3.88 45.72
C ASN A 183 -15.59 -3.20 46.49
N LEU A 184 -15.76 -2.92 47.79
CA LEU A 184 -14.73 -2.25 48.59
C LEU A 184 -13.86 -3.19 49.44
N PHE A 185 -14.20 -4.48 49.55
CA PHE A 185 -13.42 -5.44 50.33
C PHE A 185 -13.42 -6.83 49.70
N SER A 186 -12.51 -7.05 48.75
CA SER A 186 -11.89 -8.36 48.51
C SER A 186 -10.61 -8.16 47.73
N GLY A 187 -9.55 -7.85 48.46
CA GLY A 187 -8.20 -8.09 47.97
C GLY A 187 -7.95 -9.59 47.94
N LYS A 188 -7.48 -10.10 46.80
CA LYS A 188 -6.67 -11.31 46.80
C LYS A 188 -5.69 -11.31 45.62
N HIS A 189 -4.45 -11.49 46.03
CA HIS A 189 -3.22 -11.67 45.28
C HIS A 189 -3.32 -12.84 44.30
N GLY A 190 -2.81 -12.66 43.09
CA GLY A 190 -2.58 -13.69 42.08
C GLY A 190 -1.75 -13.08 40.97
N GLU A 191 -0.45 -13.36 40.99
CA GLU A 191 0.47 -13.03 39.90
C GLU A 191 0.02 -13.76 38.63
N GLU A 192 -0.30 -13.00 37.58
CA GLU A 192 -0.41 -13.55 36.23
C GLU A 192 0.49 -12.70 35.33
N VAL A 193 1.58 -13.33 34.91
CA VAL A 193 2.66 -12.73 34.13
C VAL A 193 2.11 -12.26 32.79
N ASP A 194 2.36 -10.99 32.58
CA ASP A 194 2.18 -10.17 31.39
C ASP A 194 2.44 -10.92 30.07
N ASN A 195 1.37 -11.29 29.37
CA ASN A 195 1.40 -11.68 27.96
C ASN A 195 0.77 -10.58 27.09
N SER A 196 1.09 -9.31 27.36
CA SER A 196 0.67 -8.18 26.53
C SER A 196 1.46 -8.04 25.22
N LEU A 197 2.59 -8.74 25.04
CA LEU A 197 3.43 -8.65 23.84
C LEU A 197 2.98 -9.53 22.65
N LEU A 198 1.91 -10.32 22.80
CA LEU A 198 1.41 -11.19 21.71
C LEU A 198 0.08 -10.70 21.10
N LYS A 199 -0.39 -9.51 21.48
CA LYS A 199 -1.62 -8.90 20.94
C LYS A 199 -1.36 -7.75 19.98
N GLU A 200 -0.17 -7.69 19.38
CA GLU A 200 0.04 -6.85 18.20
C GLU A 200 -0.31 -7.70 16.96
N ASN A 201 -1.54 -7.56 16.50
CA ASN A 201 -1.91 -7.97 15.15
C ASN A 201 -1.02 -7.19 14.19
N ILE A 202 0.08 -7.82 13.77
CA ILE A 202 0.85 -7.39 12.60
C ILE A 202 -0.14 -7.46 11.45
N THR A 203 -0.79 -6.32 11.21
CA THR A 203 -1.65 -6.12 10.06
C THR A 203 -0.67 -6.06 8.90
N LEU A 204 -0.42 -7.22 8.29
CA LEU A 204 0.25 -7.37 7.00
C LEU A 204 -0.63 -6.71 5.94
N SER A 205 -0.76 -5.39 6.05
CA SER A 205 -1.14 -4.52 4.96
C SER A 205 -0.02 -4.63 3.93
N GLN A 206 -0.38 -5.16 2.76
CA GLN A 206 0.39 -5.05 1.54
C GLN A 206 1.82 -5.57 1.64
N ALA A 207 1.94 -6.89 1.76
CA ALA A 207 2.99 -7.56 1.02
C ALA A 207 2.32 -8.57 0.11
N GLU A 208 2.56 -8.46 -1.19
CA GLU A 208 2.38 -9.53 -2.16
C GLU A 208 3.36 -10.68 -1.83
N THR A 209 3.35 -11.19 -0.60
CA THR A 209 4.32 -12.18 -0.15
C THR A 209 3.99 -13.52 -0.77
N LEU A 210 4.96 -14.01 -1.53
CA LEU A 210 4.97 -15.27 -2.25
C LEU A 210 4.46 -16.41 -1.36
N PRO A 211 3.36 -17.10 -1.70
CA PRO A 211 2.90 -18.24 -0.92
C PRO A 211 3.93 -19.36 -1.04
N LEU A 212 4.46 -19.81 0.10
CA LEU A 212 5.20 -21.06 0.17
C LEU A 212 4.19 -22.18 0.19
N ILE A 213 4.15 -22.96 -0.89
CA ILE A 213 3.19 -24.06 -1.03
C ILE A 213 3.90 -25.38 -0.76
N ILE A 214 3.36 -26.18 0.15
CA ILE A 214 3.87 -27.53 0.41
C ILE A 214 2.80 -28.52 -0.01
N THR A 215 3.10 -29.37 -0.99
CA THR A 215 2.17 -30.40 -1.47
C THR A 215 2.52 -31.76 -0.91
N LEU A 216 1.55 -32.40 -0.24
CA LEU A 216 1.69 -33.72 0.39
C LEU A 216 0.52 -34.66 0.04
N SER A 217 0.71 -35.96 0.25
CA SER A 217 -0.36 -36.97 0.15
C SER A 217 -1.50 -36.73 1.14
N THR A 218 -2.75 -36.91 0.70
CA THR A 218 -3.98 -36.68 1.48
C THR A 218 -4.08 -37.57 2.71
N LYS A 219 -3.43 -38.74 2.72
CA LYS A 219 -3.38 -39.64 3.89
C LYS A 219 -2.67 -39.02 5.10
N LYS A 220 -1.89 -37.95 4.91
CA LYS A 220 -1.10 -37.27 5.96
C LYS A 220 -1.79 -36.06 6.60
N LYS A 221 -2.95 -35.65 6.06
CA LYS A 221 -3.78 -34.56 6.58
C LYS A 221 -4.08 -34.65 8.10
N PRO A 222 -4.46 -35.81 8.68
CA PRO A 222 -4.79 -35.87 10.10
C PRO A 222 -3.57 -35.68 11.01
N TYR A 223 -2.37 -36.05 10.56
CA TYR A 223 -1.13 -35.92 11.34
C TYR A 223 -0.64 -34.48 11.41
N LEU A 224 -0.65 -33.78 10.28
CA LEU A 224 -0.19 -32.38 10.18
C LEU A 224 -1.14 -31.39 10.86
N THR A 225 -2.44 -31.68 10.84
CA THR A 225 -3.45 -30.88 11.55
C THR A 225 -3.28 -30.97 13.07
N LYS A 226 -2.89 -32.15 13.59
CA LYS A 226 -2.70 -32.37 15.04
C LYS A 226 -1.53 -31.55 15.61
N ILE A 227 -0.47 -31.36 14.83
CA ILE A 227 0.76 -30.67 15.25
C ILE A 227 0.70 -29.16 14.97
N VAL A 228 -0.33 -28.69 14.24
CA VAL A 228 -0.38 -27.31 13.74
C VAL A 228 0.92 -26.97 13.00
N PHE A 229 1.30 -27.86 12.07
CA PHE A 229 2.62 -27.87 11.42
C PHE A 229 3.01 -26.51 10.81
N GLU A 230 2.05 -25.79 10.23
CA GLU A 230 2.24 -24.45 9.66
C GLU A 230 2.82 -23.48 10.69
N LYS A 231 2.18 -23.38 11.87
CA LYS A 231 2.63 -22.49 12.94
C LYS A 231 3.92 -22.97 13.60
N TRP A 232 4.06 -24.29 13.74
CA TRP A 232 5.30 -24.87 14.28
C TRP A 232 6.49 -24.53 13.38
N LEU A 233 6.36 -24.70 12.07
CA LEU A 233 7.42 -24.42 11.10
C LEU A 233 7.78 -22.93 11.05
N GLN A 234 6.77 -22.04 11.08
CA GLN A 234 7.00 -20.59 11.17
C GLN A 234 7.75 -20.22 12.44
N LYS A 235 7.33 -20.74 13.60
CA LYS A 235 7.99 -20.50 14.89
C LYS A 235 9.43 -21.01 14.89
N GLU A 236 9.66 -22.22 14.39
CA GLU A 236 10.98 -22.84 14.39
C GLU A 236 11.97 -22.05 13.54
N PHE A 237 11.54 -21.55 12.38
CA PHE A 237 12.40 -20.71 11.54
C PHE A 237 12.77 -19.38 12.18
N ILE A 238 11.84 -18.77 12.92
CA ILE A 238 12.14 -17.56 13.69
C ILE A 238 13.16 -17.88 14.79
N LEU A 239 13.00 -18.99 15.52
CA LEU A 239 13.88 -19.34 16.63
C LEU A 239 15.28 -19.77 16.20
N GLN A 240 15.41 -20.55 15.12
CA GLN A 240 16.70 -21.06 14.66
C GLN A 240 17.43 -20.09 13.72
N TYR A 241 16.70 -19.41 12.84
CA TYR A 241 17.28 -18.62 11.76
C TYR A 241 16.99 -17.12 11.87
N GLY A 242 16.11 -16.68 12.78
CA GLY A 242 15.74 -15.28 12.92
C GLY A 242 14.92 -14.71 11.75
N ILE A 243 14.38 -15.58 10.89
CA ILE A 243 13.65 -15.20 9.67
C ILE A 243 12.15 -15.41 9.88
N LEU A 244 11.36 -14.39 9.54
CA LEU A 244 9.89 -14.48 9.45
C LEU A 244 9.51 -15.13 8.12
N LEU A 245 8.96 -16.35 8.17
CA LEU A 245 8.39 -17.00 7.00
C LEU A 245 7.02 -16.40 6.64
N PRO A 246 6.68 -16.27 5.35
CA PRO A 246 5.34 -15.89 4.92
C PRO A 246 4.33 -17.01 5.23
N ASP A 247 3.04 -16.74 4.94
CA ASP A 247 2.00 -17.75 5.10
C ASP A 247 2.27 -18.98 4.22
N ILE A 248 2.19 -20.15 4.86
CA ILE A 248 2.46 -21.45 4.25
C ILE A 248 1.13 -22.11 3.92
N VAL A 249 0.92 -22.44 2.66
CA VAL A 249 -0.32 -23.11 2.21
C VAL A 249 -0.02 -24.59 1.96
N ILE A 250 -0.67 -25.47 2.71
CA ILE A 250 -0.52 -26.92 2.53
C ILE A 250 -1.59 -27.43 1.55
N HIS A 251 -1.14 -27.89 0.38
CA HIS A 251 -1.99 -28.54 -0.60
C HIS A 251 -1.92 -30.06 -0.44
N TYR A 252 -3.08 -30.71 -0.31
CA TYR A 252 -3.16 -32.17 -0.26
C TYR A 252 -3.56 -32.72 -1.63
N SER A 253 -2.82 -33.69 -2.15
CA SER A 253 -3.08 -34.28 -3.47
C SER A 253 -2.90 -35.80 -3.43
N ASP A 254 -3.86 -36.53 -3.99
CA ASP A 254 -3.83 -38.00 -4.10
C ASP A 254 -2.88 -38.52 -5.20
N LYS A 255 -2.30 -37.61 -6.00
CA LYS A 255 -1.40 -37.95 -7.12
C LYS A 255 0.08 -38.04 -6.73
N ILE A 256 0.41 -37.79 -5.47
CA ILE A 256 1.78 -37.74 -4.97
C ILE A 256 2.03 -38.97 -4.10
N ASP A 257 3.18 -39.64 -4.33
CA ASP A 257 3.57 -40.82 -3.55
C ASP A 257 3.63 -40.49 -2.06
N ASP A 258 3.29 -41.48 -1.23
CA ASP A 258 3.19 -41.31 0.21
C ASP A 258 4.51 -40.87 0.87
N ASP A 259 5.68 -41.00 0.23
CA ASP A 259 6.97 -40.57 0.78
C ASP A 259 7.53 -39.28 0.17
N LYS A 260 6.75 -38.59 -0.67
CA LYS A 260 7.21 -37.38 -1.38
C LYS A 260 6.59 -36.11 -0.82
N ILE A 261 7.44 -35.10 -0.66
CA ILE A 261 7.06 -33.73 -0.34
C ILE A 261 7.54 -32.83 -1.48
N ILE A 262 6.61 -32.09 -2.07
CA ILE A 262 6.94 -31.12 -3.11
C ILE A 262 6.81 -29.73 -2.50
N ILE A 263 7.89 -28.96 -2.54
CA ILE A 263 7.90 -27.57 -2.12
C ILE A 263 7.82 -26.71 -3.38
N LEU A 264 6.84 -25.81 -3.42
CA LEU A 264 6.69 -24.80 -4.45
C LEU A 264 6.87 -23.42 -3.84
N ILE A 265 7.61 -22.57 -4.56
CA ILE A 265 7.76 -21.15 -4.26
C ILE A 265 7.13 -20.42 -5.44
N ASN A 266 6.11 -19.60 -5.19
CA ASN A 266 5.39 -18.89 -6.25
C ASN A 266 4.84 -19.84 -7.34
N GLU A 267 4.22 -20.95 -6.94
CA GLU A 267 3.69 -22.00 -7.83
C GLU A 267 4.74 -22.72 -8.69
N VAL A 268 6.03 -22.37 -8.58
CA VAL A 268 7.15 -23.04 -9.25
C VAL A 268 7.74 -24.10 -8.32
N LYS A 269 7.90 -25.32 -8.82
CA LYS A 269 8.53 -26.43 -8.08
C LYS A 269 9.97 -26.07 -7.71
N ALA A 270 10.23 -25.84 -6.43
CA ALA A 270 11.55 -25.50 -5.92
C ALA A 270 12.36 -26.76 -5.57
N LYS A 271 11.72 -27.73 -4.89
CA LYS A 271 12.39 -28.97 -4.48
C LYS A 271 11.38 -30.11 -4.32
N GLU A 272 11.85 -31.33 -4.58
CA GLU A 272 11.17 -32.56 -4.20
C GLU A 272 12.06 -33.29 -3.19
N LEU A 273 11.46 -33.65 -2.05
CA LEU A 273 12.13 -34.35 -0.96
C LEU A 273 11.47 -35.71 -0.79
N ASN A 274 12.30 -36.76 -0.73
CA ASN A 274 11.88 -38.08 -0.32
C ASN A 274 12.02 -38.16 1.20
N CYS A 275 10.91 -38.07 1.91
CA CYS A 275 10.84 -38.15 3.36
C CYS A 275 9.98 -39.38 3.74
N PRO A 276 10.60 -40.55 4.00
CA PRO A 276 9.89 -41.65 4.63
C PRO A 276 9.52 -41.22 6.07
N PHE A 277 8.22 -41.08 6.34
CA PHE A 277 7.72 -40.83 7.70
C PHE A 277 7.59 -42.18 8.45
N PRO A 278 7.75 -42.24 9.79
CA PRO A 278 7.48 -41.20 10.76
C PRO A 278 8.74 -40.49 11.27
N LEU A 279 8.76 -39.16 11.18
CA LEU A 279 9.87 -38.33 11.62
C LEU A 279 9.80 -38.12 13.14
N PHE A 280 10.03 -39.17 13.94
CA PHE A 280 10.38 -39.14 15.38
C PHE A 280 10.91 -40.51 15.83
N ILE A 281 12.23 -40.62 15.99
CA ILE A 281 12.88 -41.07 17.24
C ILE A 281 13.91 -39.99 17.57
#